data_AF-A0A2Z6CT24-F1
#
_entry.id   AF-A0A2Z6CT24-F1
#
_cell.length_a   1.000
_cell.length_b   1.000
_cell.length_c   1.000
_cell.angle_alpha   90.00
_cell.angle_beta   90.00
_cell.angle_gamma   90.00
#
_symmetry.space_group_name_H-M   'P 1'
#
loop_
_entity.id
_entity.type
_entity.pdbx_description
1 polymer ?
#
loop_
_entity_poly.entity_id
_entity_poly.type
_entity_poly.pdbx_seq_one_letter_code
_entity_poly.pdbx_strand_id
1 'polypeptide(L)'
;MYPSNNPKDWSWPFWPVVPLYPYSRRRTLCQEIVKDTIWTFEQFHGILYTIVPIRMTVIKLTGGGLLVYAPVAPTIECVRIVQELVCKHGEVKYIILPTSSGLEHKVFVGPFARCFPQAQVFVAPHQWSFPFDLPLSWLGFPQKRTSVLPEDASLAPFADDFEYEVLDINLGRGSFVEVAFLHKRSHTLLLTDTIISVAENPPAIFELDPYPLLFHARENALQPIEDNAANRLQGWQRISLFAIYFRPSALEVTKLGESFRDAVKAPDHSRKAYFGLYPFRWQENWQQSFHALSANGRPFVAPILQTLILPQAPQQVLDWVNKVATWDFHQIISCHFDAPITVSPRQFRQAFSFLEKQPSVSAESQPLLEEDCKFIKELEANLLKQGIATPPKEKV
;
A
#
# COMPACT_ATOMS: atom_id res chain seq x y z
N MET A 1 -19.38 10.38 -10.81
CA MET A 1 -19.29 9.61 -9.56
C MET A 1 -19.17 10.62 -8.42
N TYR A 2 -20.25 10.92 -7.71
CA TYR A 2 -20.22 11.85 -6.57
C TYR A 2 -20.23 11.05 -5.25
N PRO A 3 -19.38 11.38 -4.27
CA PRO A 3 -19.32 10.66 -3.00
C PRO A 3 -20.64 10.76 -2.23
N SER A 4 -20.98 9.70 -1.49
CA SER A 4 -22.15 9.73 -0.60
C SER A 4 -21.82 10.57 0.62
N ASN A 5 -22.69 11.49 0.98
CA ASN A 5 -22.62 12.13 2.29
C ASN A 5 -23.43 11.39 3.37
N ASN A 6 -24.02 10.23 3.06
CA ASN A 6 -24.75 9.42 4.03
C ASN A 6 -23.76 8.54 4.83
N PRO A 7 -23.56 8.77 6.15
CA PRO A 7 -22.58 8.03 6.94
C PRO A 7 -22.87 6.53 7.05
N LYS A 8 -24.12 6.10 6.83
CA LYS A 8 -24.47 4.68 6.79
C LYS A 8 -23.80 3.95 5.62
N ASP A 9 -23.49 4.66 4.55
CA ASP A 9 -22.91 4.07 3.35
C ASP A 9 -21.43 3.69 3.53
N TRP A 10 -20.79 4.18 4.59
CA TRP A 10 -19.37 3.94 4.90
C TRP A 10 -19.15 2.74 5.83
N SER A 11 -20.23 2.05 6.21
CA SER A 11 -20.17 0.97 7.20
C SER A 11 -19.35 -0.22 6.70
N TRP A 12 -18.34 -0.62 7.48
CA TRP A 12 -17.53 -1.83 7.30
C TRP A 12 -17.64 -2.73 8.54
N PRO A 13 -18.59 -3.67 8.60
CA PRO A 13 -18.84 -4.45 9.82
C PRO A 13 -17.77 -5.50 10.13
N PHE A 14 -16.97 -5.92 9.14
CA PHE A 14 -15.95 -6.95 9.30
C PHE A 14 -14.60 -6.41 9.81
N TRP A 15 -14.54 -5.13 10.22
CA TRP A 15 -13.34 -4.52 10.77
C TRP A 15 -12.71 -5.26 11.97
N PRO A 16 -13.42 -6.04 12.82
CA PRO A 16 -12.77 -6.76 13.91
C PRO A 16 -11.82 -7.88 13.45
N VAL A 17 -11.96 -8.38 12.21
CA VAL A 17 -11.11 -9.44 11.67
C VAL A 17 -9.67 -8.95 11.52
N VAL A 18 -9.49 -7.74 10.99
CA VAL A 18 -8.20 -7.05 10.90
C VAL A 18 -8.45 -5.59 11.31
N PRO A 19 -8.22 -5.22 12.58
CA PRO A 19 -8.68 -3.95 13.17
C PRO A 19 -7.81 -2.77 12.75
N LEU A 20 -7.90 -2.42 11.47
CA LEU A 20 -7.16 -1.34 10.83
C LEU A 20 -8.02 -0.09 10.79
N TYR A 21 -7.42 1.07 11.04
CA TYR A 21 -8.07 2.36 10.81
C TYR A 21 -8.61 2.44 9.37
N PRO A 22 -9.77 3.07 9.12
CA PRO A 22 -10.71 3.75 10.04
C PRO A 22 -11.74 2.80 10.67
N TYR A 23 -11.37 1.55 10.89
CA TYR A 23 -12.18 0.51 11.53
C TYR A 23 -13.52 0.32 10.80
N SER A 24 -14.62 0.67 11.46
CA SER A 24 -15.99 0.45 10.98
C SER A 24 -16.47 1.45 9.94
N ARG A 25 -15.74 2.53 9.65
CA ARG A 25 -16.22 3.60 8.77
C ARG A 25 -15.21 3.95 7.69
N ARG A 26 -15.36 3.36 6.51
CA ARG A 26 -14.46 3.51 5.37
C ARG A 26 -15.16 4.28 4.26
N ARG A 27 -14.70 5.52 4.03
CA ARG A 27 -15.06 6.31 2.85
C ARG A 27 -14.22 5.87 1.66
N THR A 28 -14.78 6.00 0.47
CA THR A 28 -14.12 5.67 -0.79
C THR A 28 -14.00 6.90 -1.67
N LEU A 29 -12.77 7.27 -2.02
CA LEU A 29 -12.50 8.23 -3.08
C LEU A 29 -12.35 7.47 -4.40
N CYS A 30 -13.10 7.84 -5.43
CA CYS A 30 -12.94 7.27 -6.77
C CYS A 30 -12.41 8.33 -7.73
N GLN A 31 -11.38 7.98 -8.49
CA GLN A 31 -10.78 8.85 -9.51
C GLN A 31 -10.65 8.09 -10.82
N GLU A 32 -10.95 8.77 -11.93
CA GLU A 32 -10.68 8.26 -13.27
C GLU A 32 -9.25 8.63 -13.67
N ILE A 33 -8.41 7.63 -13.90
CA ILE A 33 -6.99 7.82 -14.22
C ILE A 33 -6.77 7.77 -15.73
N VAL A 34 -7.44 6.83 -16.40
CA VAL A 34 -7.47 6.75 -17.87
C VAL A 34 -8.92 6.79 -18.29
N LYS A 35 -9.26 7.79 -19.09
CA LYS A 35 -10.62 8.06 -19.55
C LYS A 35 -11.32 6.79 -20.06
N ASP A 36 -12.51 6.53 -19.53
CA ASP A 36 -13.39 5.41 -19.86
C ASP A 36 -12.70 4.04 -19.80
N THR A 37 -11.61 3.90 -19.03
CA THR A 37 -10.75 2.70 -19.04
C THR A 37 -10.24 2.29 -17.66
N ILE A 38 -9.68 3.19 -16.86
CA ILE A 38 -9.07 2.87 -15.55
C ILE A 38 -9.56 3.83 -14.49
N TRP A 39 -10.06 3.28 -13.38
CA TRP A 39 -10.51 4.02 -12.20
C TRP A 39 -9.84 3.48 -10.94
N THR A 40 -9.38 4.37 -10.08
CA THR A 40 -8.84 4.02 -8.76
C THR A 40 -9.88 4.29 -7.69
N PHE A 41 -9.84 3.47 -6.64
CA PHE A 41 -10.72 3.51 -5.48
C PHE A 41 -9.86 3.47 -4.23
N GLU A 42 -9.78 4.59 -3.52
CA GLU A 42 -8.93 4.74 -2.36
C GLU A 42 -9.74 4.72 -1.07
N GLN A 43 -9.20 4.06 -0.06
CA GLN A 43 -9.67 4.12 1.32
C GLN A 43 -8.48 4.35 2.26
N PHE A 44 -8.73 4.77 3.48
CA PHE A 44 -7.67 4.83 4.48
C PHE A 44 -7.31 3.44 5.02
N HIS A 45 -6.03 3.25 5.28
CA HIS A 45 -5.48 2.09 5.97
C HIS A 45 -4.41 2.56 6.96
N GLY A 46 -4.33 1.95 8.14
CA GLY A 46 -3.22 2.20 9.05
C GLY A 46 -3.48 1.81 10.50
N ILE A 47 -2.47 2.02 11.32
CA ILE A 47 -2.41 1.70 12.75
C ILE A 47 -1.79 2.91 13.46
N LEU A 48 -2.27 3.24 14.67
CA LEU A 48 -1.73 4.34 15.51
C LEU A 48 -1.68 5.72 14.80
N TYR A 49 -2.62 6.01 13.90
CA TYR A 49 -2.65 7.19 13.01
C TYR A 49 -1.52 7.33 11.99
N THR A 50 -0.65 6.33 11.86
CA THR A 50 0.17 6.16 10.66
C THR A 50 -0.74 5.69 9.52
N ILE A 51 -1.51 6.62 8.96
CA ILE A 51 -2.57 6.38 7.99
C ILE A 51 -2.06 6.68 6.60
N VAL A 52 -2.16 5.71 5.71
CA VAL A 52 -1.81 5.82 4.29
C VAL A 52 -3.01 5.39 3.43
N PRO A 53 -3.11 5.86 2.18
CA PRO A 53 -4.12 5.33 1.26
C PRO A 53 -3.84 3.84 0.97
N ILE A 54 -4.91 3.06 0.87
CA ILE A 54 -4.95 1.75 0.23
C ILE A 54 -5.85 1.84 -0.99
N ARG A 55 -5.45 1.22 -2.10
CA ARG A 55 -6.06 1.44 -3.41
C ARG A 55 -6.47 0.13 -4.09
N MET A 56 -7.68 0.15 -4.62
CA MET A 56 -8.20 -0.80 -5.59
C MET A 56 -8.24 -0.13 -6.97
N THR A 57 -7.99 -0.88 -8.03
CA THR A 57 -8.09 -0.39 -9.41
C THR A 57 -9.13 -1.19 -10.18
N VAL A 58 -10.05 -0.49 -10.85
CA VAL A 58 -11.05 -1.09 -11.75
C VAL A 58 -10.65 -0.77 -13.19
N ILE A 59 -10.56 -1.78 -14.03
CA ILE A 59 -10.11 -1.67 -15.42
C ILE A 59 -11.18 -2.24 -16.35
N LYS A 60 -11.50 -1.52 -17.42
CA LYS A 60 -12.37 -1.99 -18.50
C LYS A 60 -11.63 -2.98 -19.41
N LEU A 61 -12.23 -4.13 -19.64
CA LEU A 61 -11.72 -5.17 -20.54
C LEU A 61 -12.14 -4.91 -21.99
N THR A 62 -11.29 -5.25 -22.95
CA THR A 62 -11.62 -5.19 -24.39
C THR A 62 -12.75 -6.15 -24.75
N GLY A 63 -12.78 -7.34 -24.14
CA GLY A 63 -13.85 -8.32 -24.25
C GLY A 63 -15.15 -7.95 -23.51
N GLY A 64 -15.28 -6.70 -23.03
CA GLY A 64 -16.40 -6.19 -22.24
C GLY A 64 -16.36 -6.63 -20.77
N GLY A 65 -16.98 -5.85 -19.89
CA GLY A 65 -16.92 -6.04 -18.45
C GLY A 65 -15.69 -5.40 -17.79
N LEU A 66 -15.53 -5.69 -16.51
CA LEU A 66 -14.53 -5.07 -15.65
C LEU A 66 -13.64 -6.11 -14.97
N LEU A 67 -12.36 -5.76 -14.79
CA LEU A 67 -11.44 -6.43 -13.88
C LEU A 67 -11.19 -5.52 -12.68
N VAL A 68 -11.18 -6.10 -11.48
CA VAL A 68 -10.89 -5.41 -10.21
C VAL A 68 -9.56 -5.93 -9.66
N TYR A 69 -8.58 -5.05 -9.51
CA TYR A 69 -7.26 -5.35 -8.95
C TYR A 69 -7.17 -4.83 -7.51
N ALA A 70 -6.69 -5.66 -6.58
CA ALA A 70 -6.49 -5.36 -5.16
C ALA A 70 -7.73 -4.72 -4.47
N PRO A 71 -8.84 -5.46 -4.29
CA PRO A 71 -10.05 -4.91 -3.70
C PRO A 71 -9.87 -4.19 -2.36
N VAL A 72 -10.55 -3.06 -2.20
CA VAL A 72 -10.72 -2.36 -0.91
C VAL A 72 -12.05 -2.77 -0.25
N ALA A 73 -12.33 -2.27 0.96
CA ALA A 73 -13.54 -2.67 1.68
C ALA A 73 -14.80 -2.34 0.84
N PRO A 74 -15.68 -3.33 0.59
CA PRO A 74 -16.92 -3.14 -0.18
C PRO A 74 -17.99 -2.48 0.70
N THR A 75 -17.76 -1.24 1.10
CA THR A 75 -18.81 -0.41 1.72
C THR A 75 -19.92 -0.14 0.70
N ILE A 76 -21.10 0.26 1.18
CA ILE A 76 -22.23 0.58 0.28
C ILE A 76 -21.83 1.69 -0.70
N GLU A 77 -21.06 2.68 -0.24
CA GLU A 77 -20.48 3.71 -1.11
C GLU A 77 -19.58 3.13 -2.21
N CYS A 78 -18.61 2.29 -1.83
CA CYS A 78 -17.70 1.64 -2.77
C CYS A 78 -18.46 0.82 -3.82
N VAL A 79 -19.35 -0.07 -3.38
CA VAL A 79 -20.12 -0.95 -4.25
C VAL A 79 -21.03 -0.16 -5.19
N ARG A 80 -21.66 0.91 -4.71
CA ARG A 80 -22.51 1.77 -5.57
C ARG A 80 -21.72 2.40 -6.70
N ILE A 81 -20.52 2.94 -6.40
CA ILE A 81 -19.65 3.53 -7.43
C ILE A 81 -19.22 2.47 -8.45
N VAL A 82 -18.85 1.26 -8.01
CA VAL A 82 -18.53 0.16 -8.92
C VAL A 82 -19.74 -0.23 -9.78
N GLN A 83 -20.96 -0.22 -9.21
CA GLN A 83 -22.19 -0.49 -9.97
C GLN A 83 -22.47 0.57 -11.04
N GLU A 84 -22.10 1.84 -10.84
CA GLU A 84 -22.16 2.87 -11.90
C GLU A 84 -21.27 2.51 -13.09
N LEU A 85 -20.08 1.94 -12.83
CA LEU A 85 -19.18 1.43 -13.87
C LEU A 85 -19.77 0.19 -14.54
N VAL A 86 -20.34 -0.74 -13.77
CA VAL A 86 -20.99 -1.95 -14.29
C VAL A 86 -22.12 -1.61 -15.27
N CYS A 87 -22.96 -0.63 -14.93
CA CYS A 87 -24.06 -0.18 -15.80
C CYS A 87 -23.57 0.32 -17.17
N LYS A 88 -22.35 0.86 -17.24
CA LYS A 88 -21.78 1.45 -18.46
C LYS A 88 -20.89 0.51 -19.27
N HIS A 89 -20.16 -0.36 -18.57
CA HIS A 89 -19.04 -1.11 -19.16
C HIS A 89 -19.21 -2.63 -19.08
N GLY A 90 -20.26 -3.11 -18.41
CA GLY A 90 -20.55 -4.52 -18.21
C GLY A 90 -20.12 -5.03 -16.83
N GLU A 91 -20.51 -6.26 -16.51
CA GLU A 91 -20.29 -6.87 -15.20
C GLU A 91 -18.82 -6.97 -14.81
N VAL A 92 -18.55 -7.03 -13.50
CA VAL A 92 -17.23 -7.43 -13.00
C VAL A 92 -17.01 -8.90 -13.34
N LYS A 93 -16.07 -9.17 -14.25
CA LYS A 93 -15.70 -10.52 -14.68
C LYS A 93 -14.63 -11.14 -13.79
N TYR A 94 -13.65 -10.34 -13.38
CA TYR A 94 -12.46 -10.83 -12.67
C TYR A 94 -12.13 -9.97 -11.45
N ILE A 95 -11.74 -10.62 -10.35
CA ILE A 95 -11.23 -9.98 -9.13
C ILE A 95 -9.85 -10.58 -8.85
N ILE A 96 -8.83 -9.73 -8.75
CA ILE A 96 -7.44 -10.13 -8.59
C ILE A 96 -6.96 -9.78 -7.17
N LEU A 97 -6.51 -10.79 -6.42
CA LEU A 97 -5.66 -10.61 -5.25
C LEU A 97 -4.19 -10.72 -5.70
N PRO A 98 -3.43 -9.62 -5.82
CA PRO A 98 -2.12 -9.64 -6.46
C PRO A 98 -0.94 -9.92 -5.52
N THR A 99 -1.21 -10.25 -4.25
CA THR A 99 -0.18 -10.53 -3.25
C THR A 99 -0.59 -11.66 -2.32
N SER A 100 0.39 -12.32 -1.69
CA SER A 100 0.16 -13.28 -0.60
C SER A 100 0.46 -12.73 0.79
N SER A 101 1.25 -11.65 0.89
CA SER A 101 1.82 -11.13 2.14
C SER A 101 1.07 -9.96 2.78
N GLY A 102 0.31 -9.17 2.00
CA GLY A 102 -0.49 -8.06 2.52
C GLY A 102 -1.85 -8.51 3.06
N LEU A 103 -2.00 -8.61 4.39
CA LEU A 103 -3.28 -8.97 5.02
C LEU A 103 -4.37 -7.93 4.72
N GLU A 104 -3.99 -6.67 4.65
CA GLU A 104 -4.83 -5.53 4.27
C GLU A 104 -5.36 -5.60 2.84
N HIS A 105 -4.61 -6.21 1.91
CA HIS A 105 -5.08 -6.47 0.55
C HIS A 105 -5.96 -7.73 0.46
N LYS A 106 -5.75 -8.69 1.36
CA LYS A 106 -6.45 -9.99 1.38
C LYS A 106 -7.83 -9.93 2.02
N VAL A 107 -7.95 -9.23 3.15
CA VAL A 107 -9.16 -9.23 4.01
C VAL A 107 -10.42 -8.77 3.28
N PHE A 108 -10.28 -7.93 2.25
CA PHE A 108 -11.42 -7.38 1.52
C PHE A 108 -11.91 -8.27 0.37
N VAL A 109 -11.09 -9.19 -0.13
CA VAL A 109 -11.38 -9.92 -1.38
C VAL A 109 -12.62 -10.81 -1.27
N GLY A 110 -12.72 -11.65 -0.24
CA GLY A 110 -13.88 -12.51 -0.02
C GLY A 110 -15.19 -11.71 0.12
N PRO A 111 -15.26 -10.71 1.02
CA PRO A 111 -16.39 -9.78 1.13
C PRO A 111 -16.74 -9.07 -0.18
N PHE A 112 -15.73 -8.59 -0.92
CA PHE A 112 -15.94 -7.88 -2.19
C PHE A 112 -16.50 -8.83 -3.25
N ALA A 113 -15.96 -10.04 -3.35
CA ALA A 113 -16.46 -11.07 -4.25
C ALA A 113 -17.92 -11.44 -3.97
N ARG A 114 -18.40 -11.41 -2.73
CA ARG A 114 -19.83 -11.64 -2.42
C ARG A 114 -20.76 -10.57 -3.01
N CYS A 115 -20.27 -9.35 -3.22
CA CYS A 115 -21.04 -8.27 -3.85
C CYS A 115 -21.15 -8.46 -5.38
N PHE A 116 -20.23 -9.21 -5.99
CA PHE A 116 -20.17 -9.50 -7.42
C PHE A 116 -20.10 -11.02 -7.66
N PRO A 117 -21.25 -11.74 -7.53
CA PRO A 117 -21.26 -13.20 -7.46
C PRO A 117 -20.87 -13.90 -8.77
N GLN A 118 -20.95 -13.21 -9.91
CA GLN A 118 -20.56 -13.75 -11.22
C GLN A 118 -19.05 -13.65 -11.50
N ALA A 119 -18.33 -12.81 -10.76
CA ALA A 119 -16.91 -12.60 -10.99
C ALA A 119 -16.09 -13.85 -10.63
N GLN A 120 -15.09 -14.21 -11.43
CA GLN A 120 -14.06 -15.17 -11.02
C GLN A 120 -13.00 -14.45 -10.18
N VAL A 121 -12.53 -15.10 -9.12
CA VAL A 121 -11.47 -14.59 -8.25
C VAL A 121 -10.17 -15.30 -8.61
N PHE A 122 -9.15 -14.52 -8.94
CA PHE A 122 -7.79 -15.01 -9.15
C PHE A 122 -6.89 -14.49 -8.02
N VAL A 123 -6.06 -15.37 -7.46
CA VAL A 123 -5.14 -15.03 -6.38
C VAL A 123 -3.71 -15.30 -6.80
N ALA A 124 -2.77 -14.48 -6.32
CA ALA A 124 -1.35 -14.78 -6.40
C ALA A 124 -1.05 -16.16 -5.78
N PRO A 125 -0.05 -16.91 -6.28
CA PRO A 125 0.31 -18.22 -5.73
C PRO A 125 0.78 -18.13 -4.27
N HIS A 126 0.91 -19.30 -3.64
CA HIS A 126 1.38 -19.46 -2.25
C HIS A 126 0.70 -18.53 -1.24
N GLN A 127 -0.64 -18.46 -1.31
CA GLN A 127 -1.44 -17.80 -0.29
C GLN A 127 -1.29 -18.51 1.05
N TRP A 128 -1.08 -17.72 2.10
CA TRP A 128 -0.99 -18.21 3.48
C TRP A 128 -1.80 -17.33 4.45
N SER A 129 -2.02 -17.78 5.68
CA SER A 129 -2.58 -16.94 6.75
C SER A 129 -1.87 -17.08 8.08
N PHE A 130 -2.10 -16.11 8.96
CA PHE A 130 -1.52 -16.04 10.30
C PHE A 130 -2.64 -15.96 11.35
N PRO A 131 -2.50 -16.60 12.53
CA PRO A 131 -1.35 -17.40 13.00
C PRO A 131 -1.33 -18.83 12.48
N PHE A 132 -2.38 -19.28 11.81
CA PHE A 132 -2.47 -20.61 11.21
C PHE A 132 -2.68 -20.49 9.72
N ASP A 133 -2.09 -21.40 8.96
CA ASP A 133 -2.25 -21.47 7.51
C ASP A 133 -3.59 -22.16 7.16
N LEU A 134 -4.62 -21.34 6.94
CA LEU A 134 -5.99 -21.77 6.73
C LEU A 134 -6.34 -21.71 5.24
N PRO A 135 -7.16 -22.64 4.75
CA PRO A 135 -7.60 -22.61 3.36
C PRO A 135 -8.41 -21.34 3.08
N LEU A 136 -8.24 -20.76 1.89
CA LEU A 136 -8.92 -19.52 1.47
C LEU A 136 -10.45 -19.57 1.63
N SER A 137 -11.07 -20.75 1.46
CA SER A 137 -12.51 -20.93 1.65
C SER A 137 -12.95 -20.63 3.09
N TRP A 138 -12.11 -20.91 4.09
CA TRP A 138 -12.36 -20.59 5.49
C TRP A 138 -12.12 -19.10 5.78
N LEU A 139 -11.29 -18.45 4.98
CA LEU A 139 -11.08 -17.00 4.99
C LEU A 139 -12.16 -16.24 4.20
N GLY A 140 -13.21 -16.93 3.75
CA GLY A 140 -14.38 -16.34 3.11
C GLY A 140 -14.28 -16.18 1.60
N PHE A 141 -13.28 -16.77 0.95
CA PHE A 141 -13.18 -16.81 -0.50
C PHE A 141 -14.19 -17.82 -1.09
N PRO A 142 -14.84 -17.50 -2.22
CA PRO A 142 -15.83 -18.37 -2.83
C PRO A 142 -15.17 -19.58 -3.52
N GLN A 143 -15.22 -20.76 -2.87
CA GLN A 143 -14.48 -21.97 -3.27
C GLN A 143 -14.64 -22.38 -4.75
N LYS A 144 -15.84 -22.28 -5.32
CA LYS A 144 -16.11 -22.75 -6.70
C LYS A 144 -15.62 -21.80 -7.80
N ARG A 145 -15.16 -20.60 -7.44
CA ARG A 145 -14.76 -19.55 -8.39
C ARG A 145 -13.52 -18.79 -7.95
N THR A 146 -12.72 -19.40 -7.08
CA THR A 146 -11.41 -18.88 -6.68
C THR A 146 -10.35 -19.81 -7.26
N SER A 147 -9.44 -19.24 -8.05
CA SER A 147 -8.34 -19.96 -8.69
C SER A 147 -7.02 -19.24 -8.41
N VAL A 148 -5.92 -19.98 -8.38
CA VAL A 148 -4.59 -19.36 -8.44
C VAL A 148 -4.38 -18.81 -9.84
N LEU A 149 -3.70 -17.68 -9.97
CA LEU A 149 -3.26 -17.16 -11.26
C LEU A 149 -2.43 -18.23 -11.99
N PRO A 150 -2.70 -18.50 -13.28
CA PRO A 150 -1.87 -19.40 -14.07
C PRO A 150 -0.41 -18.95 -14.06
N GLU A 151 0.54 -19.88 -14.05
CA GLU A 151 1.96 -19.54 -14.18
C GLU A 151 2.26 -18.91 -15.55
N ASP A 152 1.67 -19.46 -16.61
CA ASP A 152 1.70 -18.86 -17.94
C ASP A 152 0.56 -17.84 -18.08
N ALA A 153 0.94 -16.56 -18.14
CA ALA A 153 -0.01 -15.44 -18.26
C ALA A 153 -0.89 -15.52 -19.52
N SER A 154 -0.45 -16.20 -20.58
CA SER A 154 -1.24 -16.39 -21.81
C SER A 154 -2.47 -17.28 -21.61
N LEU A 155 -2.49 -18.10 -20.55
CA LEU A 155 -3.62 -18.96 -20.19
C LEU A 155 -4.68 -18.24 -19.36
N ALA A 156 -4.41 -17.01 -18.90
CA ALA A 156 -5.37 -16.25 -18.13
C ALA A 156 -6.53 -15.78 -19.03
N PRO A 157 -7.77 -15.78 -18.53
CA PRO A 157 -8.95 -15.41 -19.34
C PRO A 157 -9.05 -13.91 -19.65
N PHE A 158 -8.05 -13.13 -19.26
CA PHE A 158 -7.87 -11.70 -19.51
C PHE A 158 -6.52 -11.39 -20.18
N ALA A 159 -5.87 -12.41 -20.77
CA ALA A 159 -4.56 -12.28 -21.43
C ALA A 159 -4.57 -11.31 -22.63
N ASP A 160 -5.72 -11.06 -23.26
CA ASP A 160 -5.82 -10.06 -24.33
C ASP A 160 -5.53 -8.63 -23.83
N ASP A 161 -5.96 -8.32 -22.60
CA ASP A 161 -5.84 -7.00 -21.99
C ASP A 161 -4.55 -6.86 -21.16
N PHE A 162 -4.04 -7.97 -20.61
CA PHE A 162 -2.95 -7.95 -19.63
C PHE A 162 -1.79 -8.89 -19.97
N GLU A 163 -0.60 -8.48 -19.53
CA GLU A 163 0.54 -9.36 -19.27
C GLU A 163 0.84 -9.27 -17.77
N TYR A 164 1.36 -10.34 -17.16
CA TYR A 164 1.79 -10.29 -15.76
C TYR A 164 2.97 -11.20 -15.47
N GLU A 165 3.68 -10.90 -14.39
CA GLU A 165 4.87 -11.61 -13.93
C GLU A 165 4.84 -11.72 -12.41
N VAL A 166 5.12 -12.91 -11.89
CA VAL A 166 5.02 -13.23 -10.46
C VAL A 166 6.40 -13.18 -9.81
N LEU A 167 6.57 -12.35 -8.79
CA LEU A 167 7.69 -12.44 -7.86
C LEU A 167 7.25 -13.28 -6.67
N ASP A 168 7.92 -14.39 -6.40
CA ASP A 168 7.55 -15.34 -5.35
C ASP A 168 8.74 -15.73 -4.48
N ILE A 169 8.89 -15.06 -3.34
CA ILE A 169 10.00 -15.23 -2.42
C ILE A 169 9.52 -16.06 -1.23
N ASN A 170 10.10 -17.25 -1.07
CA ASN A 170 9.91 -18.07 0.12
C ASN A 170 10.67 -17.47 1.31
N LEU A 171 9.95 -17.14 2.38
CA LEU A 171 10.48 -16.57 3.63
C LEU A 171 10.53 -17.60 4.79
N GLY A 172 10.38 -18.88 4.47
CA GLY A 172 10.40 -20.01 5.42
C GLY A 172 9.08 -20.23 6.16
N ARG A 173 8.55 -19.19 6.82
CA ARG A 173 7.27 -19.25 7.57
C ARG A 173 6.05 -18.72 6.80
N GLY A 174 6.26 -18.40 5.53
CA GLY A 174 5.29 -17.84 4.60
C GLY A 174 6.00 -17.43 3.32
N SER A 175 5.27 -16.78 2.42
CA SER A 175 5.84 -16.22 1.18
C SER A 175 5.56 -14.74 1.07
N PHE A 176 6.50 -14.01 0.47
CA PHE A 176 6.22 -12.71 -0.14
C PHE A 176 5.96 -12.94 -1.61
N VAL A 177 4.73 -12.68 -2.03
CA VAL A 177 4.35 -12.75 -3.44
C VAL A 177 3.80 -11.41 -3.88
N GLU A 178 4.27 -10.91 -5.01
CA GLU A 178 3.69 -9.78 -5.73
C GLU A 178 3.53 -10.14 -7.21
N VAL A 179 2.39 -9.79 -7.79
CA VAL A 179 2.14 -9.96 -9.22
C VAL A 179 2.04 -8.60 -9.90
N ALA A 180 3.04 -8.30 -10.71
CA ALA A 180 3.05 -7.12 -11.57
C ALA A 180 2.12 -7.34 -12.75
N PHE A 181 1.15 -6.43 -12.95
CA PHE A 181 0.17 -6.51 -14.05
C PHE A 181 0.36 -5.34 -15.01
N LEU A 182 0.69 -5.60 -16.26
CA LEU A 182 0.70 -4.59 -17.31
C LEU A 182 -0.67 -4.56 -18.01
N HIS A 183 -1.40 -3.46 -17.90
CA HIS A 183 -2.50 -3.20 -18.82
C HIS A 183 -1.94 -2.68 -20.15
N LYS A 184 -1.95 -3.56 -21.17
CA LYS A 184 -1.22 -3.37 -22.43
C LYS A 184 -1.61 -2.08 -23.13
N ARG A 185 -2.91 -1.81 -23.22
CA ARG A 185 -3.44 -0.70 -24.04
C ARG A 185 -3.15 0.69 -23.48
N SER A 186 -3.07 0.83 -22.16
CA SER A 186 -2.80 2.13 -21.52
C SER A 186 -1.36 2.30 -21.06
N HIS A 187 -0.50 1.30 -21.30
CA HIS A 187 0.88 1.30 -20.85
C HIS A 187 0.99 1.59 -19.33
N THR A 188 0.09 0.96 -18.56
CA THR A 188 -0.04 1.15 -17.10
C THR A 188 0.37 -0.13 -16.39
N LEU A 189 1.39 -0.03 -15.55
CA LEU A 189 1.83 -1.11 -14.68
C LEU A 189 1.11 -1.02 -13.32
N LEU A 190 0.50 -2.11 -12.87
CA LEU A 190 -0.14 -2.25 -11.58
C LEU A 190 0.79 -3.04 -10.66
N LEU A 191 1.06 -2.47 -9.49
CA LEU A 191 1.92 -3.07 -8.46
C LEU A 191 1.21 -3.00 -7.10
N THR A 192 1.58 -3.91 -6.19
CA THR A 192 1.12 -3.83 -4.80
C THR A 192 2.02 -2.92 -3.99
N ASP A 193 3.07 -3.47 -3.38
CA ASP A 193 3.84 -2.82 -2.32
C ASP A 193 5.31 -2.62 -2.70
N THR A 194 5.77 -3.27 -3.78
CA THR A 194 7.20 -3.29 -4.13
C THR A 194 7.72 -1.91 -4.57
N ILE A 195 6.92 -1.14 -5.31
CA ILE A 195 7.25 0.24 -5.68
C ILE A 195 6.18 1.19 -5.16
N ILE A 196 6.65 2.26 -4.53
CA ILE A 196 5.83 3.37 -4.06
C ILE A 196 6.49 4.69 -4.44
N SER A 197 5.71 5.76 -4.38
CA SER A 197 6.19 7.13 -4.46
C SER A 197 5.44 7.98 -3.44
N VAL A 198 6.12 8.99 -2.88
CA VAL A 198 5.54 9.91 -1.90
C VAL A 198 5.50 11.30 -2.52
N ALA A 199 4.29 11.79 -2.80
CA ALA A 199 4.08 13.15 -3.27
C ALA A 199 4.40 14.19 -2.19
N GLU A 200 4.81 15.39 -2.60
CA GLU A 200 5.03 16.51 -1.68
C GLU A 200 3.76 16.91 -0.92
N ASN A 201 2.62 16.85 -1.60
CA ASN A 201 1.32 17.22 -1.07
C ASN A 201 0.51 15.99 -0.63
N PRO A 202 -0.37 16.11 0.38
CA PRO A 202 -1.24 15.03 0.78
C PRO A 202 -2.14 14.55 -0.37
N PRO A 203 -2.32 13.24 -0.54
CA PRO A 203 -3.28 12.69 -1.48
C PRO A 203 -4.71 13.19 -1.23
N ALA A 204 -5.51 13.28 -2.29
CA ALA A 204 -6.87 13.83 -2.25
C ALA A 204 -7.80 13.12 -1.26
N ILE A 205 -7.54 11.85 -0.91
CA ILE A 205 -8.33 11.14 0.11
C ILE A 205 -8.30 11.83 1.48
N PHE A 206 -7.21 12.55 1.82
CA PHE A 206 -7.12 13.30 3.07
C PHE A 206 -8.06 14.50 3.15
N GLU A 207 -8.64 14.94 2.03
CA GLU A 207 -9.74 15.91 2.05
C GLU A 207 -11.04 15.30 2.62
N LEU A 208 -11.16 13.97 2.66
CA LEU A 208 -12.34 13.29 3.21
C LEU A 208 -12.33 13.19 4.75
N ASP A 209 -11.14 13.09 5.37
CA ASP A 209 -10.90 13.15 6.81
C ASP A 209 -9.44 13.58 7.06
N PRO A 210 -9.19 14.88 7.32
CA PRO A 210 -7.83 15.42 7.48
C PRO A 210 -7.21 15.06 8.84
N TYR A 211 -8.00 14.51 9.77
CA TYR A 211 -7.61 14.39 11.16
C TYR A 211 -6.31 13.62 11.41
N PRO A 212 -5.99 12.51 10.72
CA PRO A 212 -4.69 11.86 10.89
C PRO A 212 -3.54 12.83 10.62
N LEU A 213 -3.62 13.64 9.56
CA LEU A 213 -2.61 14.66 9.26
C LEU A 213 -2.49 15.64 10.42
N LEU A 214 -3.62 16.21 10.86
CA LEU A 214 -3.63 17.20 11.93
C LEU A 214 -3.12 16.64 13.27
N PHE A 215 -3.35 15.36 13.55
CA PHE A 215 -2.82 14.67 14.72
C PHE A 215 -1.28 14.63 14.70
N HIS A 216 -0.70 14.31 13.54
CA HIS A 216 0.74 14.22 13.34
C HIS A 216 1.43 15.57 13.11
N ALA A 217 0.66 16.62 12.80
CA ALA A 217 1.17 17.99 12.66
C ALA A 217 1.65 18.60 13.98
N ARG A 218 1.20 18.08 15.13
CA ARG A 218 1.57 18.61 16.45
C ARG A 218 3.04 18.36 16.80
N GLU A 219 3.62 19.27 17.57
CA GLU A 219 4.95 19.15 18.16
C GLU A 219 4.93 18.36 19.48
N ASN A 220 3.80 18.42 20.20
CA ASN A 220 3.61 17.73 21.49
C ASN A 220 2.12 17.58 21.83
N ALA A 221 1.84 16.88 22.94
CA ALA A 221 0.48 16.59 23.39
C ALA A 221 -0.34 17.83 23.82
N LEU A 222 0.32 18.92 24.21
CA LEU A 222 -0.34 20.14 24.70
C LEU A 222 -0.84 21.03 23.55
N GLN A 223 -0.29 20.87 22.35
CA GLN A 223 -0.66 21.68 21.20
C GLN A 223 -2.09 21.32 20.73
N PRO A 224 -2.97 22.33 20.55
CA PRO A 224 -4.30 22.09 20.00
C PRO A 224 -4.22 21.62 18.55
N ILE A 225 -5.23 20.87 18.13
CA ILE A 225 -5.38 20.42 16.74
C ILE A 225 -6.08 21.53 15.95
N GLU A 226 -5.36 22.13 15.01
CA GLU A 226 -5.88 23.20 14.15
C GLU A 226 -5.87 22.76 12.69
N ASP A 227 -7.01 22.92 12.00
CA ASP A 227 -7.13 22.57 10.58
C ASP A 227 -6.76 23.76 9.68
N ASN A 228 -5.56 23.71 9.10
CA ASN A 228 -5.10 24.63 8.08
C ASN A 228 -4.15 23.92 7.10
N ALA A 229 -3.90 24.54 5.95
CA ALA A 229 -3.09 23.94 4.88
C ALA A 229 -1.66 23.57 5.32
N ALA A 230 -1.03 24.41 6.16
CA ALA A 230 0.31 24.15 6.67
C ALA A 230 0.35 22.92 7.58
N ASN A 231 -0.62 22.78 8.50
CA ASN A 231 -0.73 21.62 9.38
C ASN A 231 -1.06 20.34 8.62
N ARG A 232 -1.93 20.40 7.60
CA ARG A 232 -2.18 19.23 6.74
C ARG A 232 -0.92 18.78 6.02
N LEU A 233 -0.18 19.71 5.43
CA LEU A 233 1.09 19.42 4.74
C LEU A 233 2.12 18.84 5.72
N GLN A 234 2.37 19.50 6.85
CA GLN A 234 3.31 19.03 7.88
C GLN A 234 2.92 17.63 8.40
N GLY A 235 1.63 17.43 8.68
CA GLY A 235 1.10 16.14 9.10
C GLY A 235 1.32 15.02 8.08
N TRP A 236 1.11 15.31 6.79
CA TRP A 236 1.37 14.37 5.70
C TRP A 236 2.83 13.96 5.66
N GLN A 237 3.73 14.94 5.64
CA GLN A 237 5.17 14.68 5.55
C GLN A 237 5.66 13.80 6.73
N ARG A 238 5.19 14.10 7.94
CA ARG A 238 5.49 13.32 9.15
C ARG A 238 4.90 11.91 9.12
N ILE A 239 3.66 11.75 8.65
CA ILE A 239 3.04 10.43 8.48
C ILE A 239 3.78 9.60 7.44
N SER A 240 4.20 10.19 6.32
CA SER A 240 4.96 9.49 5.29
C SER A 240 6.28 8.96 5.86
N LEU A 241 7.02 9.78 6.62
CA LEU A 241 8.24 9.34 7.28
C LEU A 241 7.98 8.20 8.28
N PHE A 242 6.92 8.31 9.08
CA PHE A 242 6.54 7.26 10.03
C PHE A 242 6.13 5.97 9.31
N ALA A 243 5.33 6.06 8.26
CA ALA A 243 4.84 4.91 7.52
C ALA A 243 5.97 4.14 6.80
N ILE A 244 6.99 4.86 6.31
CA ILE A 244 8.09 4.28 5.54
C ILE A 244 9.22 3.76 6.43
N TYR A 245 9.57 4.50 7.49
CA TYR A 245 10.71 4.17 8.35
C TYR A 245 10.33 3.55 9.69
N PHE A 246 9.04 3.57 10.07
CA PHE A 246 8.49 3.32 11.41
C PHE A 246 8.99 4.30 12.48
N ARG A 247 10.30 4.46 12.59
CA ARG A 247 10.98 5.44 13.44
C ARG A 247 12.14 6.08 12.65
N PRO A 248 11.89 7.14 11.87
CA PRO A 248 12.95 7.90 11.21
C PRO A 248 13.90 8.51 12.26
N SER A 249 15.11 8.89 11.85
CA SER A 249 16.14 9.43 12.74
C SER A 249 15.70 10.72 13.44
N ALA A 250 14.90 11.53 12.74
CA ALA A 250 14.34 12.78 13.25
C ALA A 250 13.14 12.59 14.21
N LEU A 251 12.68 11.36 14.45
CA LEU A 251 11.59 11.07 15.39
C LEU A 251 12.12 10.49 16.70
N GLU A 252 11.88 11.22 17.78
CA GLU A 252 12.15 10.78 19.14
C GLU A 252 10.87 10.28 19.82
N VAL A 253 10.98 9.17 20.54
CA VAL A 253 9.91 8.66 21.39
C VAL A 253 10.14 9.13 22.81
N THR A 254 9.20 9.90 23.35
CA THR A 254 9.24 10.41 24.73
C THR A 254 9.21 9.28 25.75
N LYS A 255 9.80 9.52 26.94
CA LYS A 255 9.79 8.53 28.02
C LYS A 255 8.36 8.34 28.54
N LEU A 256 7.96 7.11 28.85
CA LEU A 256 6.59 6.78 29.29
C LEU A 256 6.04 7.74 30.36
N GLY A 257 6.81 8.01 31.42
CA GLY A 257 6.37 8.90 32.51
C GLY A 257 6.13 10.36 32.09
N GLU A 258 6.87 10.84 31.09
CA GLU A 258 6.67 12.15 30.48
C GLU A 258 5.42 12.15 29.59
N SER A 259 5.26 11.14 28.73
CA SER A 259 4.09 10.99 27.86
C SER A 259 2.78 10.94 28.66
N PHE A 260 2.75 10.23 29.80
CA PHE A 260 1.58 10.19 30.68
C PHE A 260 1.29 11.55 31.32
N ARG A 261 2.31 12.28 31.76
CA ARG A 261 2.16 13.60 32.37
C ARG A 261 1.61 14.62 31.37
N ASP A 262 2.14 14.58 30.15
CA ASP A 262 1.72 15.47 29.07
C ASP A 262 0.29 15.12 28.59
N ALA A 263 -0.03 13.82 28.53
CA ALA A 263 -1.38 13.36 28.18
C ALA A 263 -2.44 13.87 29.15
N VAL A 264 -2.18 13.90 30.47
CA VAL A 264 -3.11 14.44 31.49
C VAL A 264 -3.37 15.93 31.29
N LYS A 265 -2.42 16.67 30.71
CA LYS A 265 -2.52 18.12 30.47
C LYS A 265 -3.00 18.45 29.05
N ALA A 266 -3.23 17.46 28.20
CA ALA A 266 -3.62 17.66 26.83
C ALA A 266 -5.00 18.36 26.74
N PRO A 267 -5.22 19.23 25.75
CA PRO A 267 -6.51 19.92 25.60
C PRO A 267 -7.64 19.01 25.10
N ASP A 268 -7.33 17.84 24.51
CA ASP A 268 -8.31 16.88 23.99
C ASP A 268 -8.03 15.46 24.51
N HIS A 269 -8.98 14.91 25.26
CA HIS A 269 -8.95 13.55 25.79
C HIS A 269 -9.95 12.61 25.10
N SER A 270 -10.45 12.97 23.94
CA SER A 270 -11.33 12.12 23.15
C SER A 270 -10.64 10.80 22.78
N ARG A 271 -11.43 9.77 22.47
CA ARG A 271 -10.91 8.51 21.91
C ARG A 271 -10.12 8.75 20.62
N LYS A 272 -10.54 9.74 19.82
CA LYS A 272 -9.87 10.15 18.57
C LYS A 272 -8.51 10.79 18.83
N ALA A 273 -8.30 11.44 19.98
CA ALA A 273 -7.02 12.00 20.39
C ALA A 273 -6.17 11.04 21.23
N TYR A 274 -6.50 9.74 21.24
CA TYR A 274 -5.90 8.74 22.12
C TYR A 274 -5.83 9.19 23.59
N PHE A 275 -6.89 9.83 24.08
CA PHE A 275 -6.97 10.32 25.46
C PHE A 275 -5.87 11.33 25.84
N GLY A 276 -5.33 12.04 24.85
CA GLY A 276 -4.25 13.02 25.02
C GLY A 276 -2.86 12.43 24.79
N LEU A 277 -2.74 11.13 24.53
CA LEU A 277 -1.45 10.49 24.31
C LEU A 277 -0.84 10.92 22.97
N TYR A 278 0.33 11.54 23.04
CA TYR A 278 1.16 11.86 21.87
C TYR A 278 2.64 11.67 22.23
N PRO A 279 3.20 10.46 22.07
CA PRO A 279 4.50 10.11 22.62
C PRO A 279 5.67 10.50 21.69
N PHE A 280 5.47 11.46 20.79
CA PHE A 280 6.37 11.78 19.70
C PHE A 280 6.96 13.18 19.86
N ARG A 281 8.25 13.33 19.52
CA ARG A 281 8.93 14.61 19.34
C ARG A 281 9.72 14.59 18.04
N TRP A 282 9.61 15.64 17.26
CA TRP A 282 10.33 15.77 15.98
C TRP A 282 11.52 16.71 16.15
N GLN A 283 12.68 16.29 15.64
CA GLN A 283 13.87 17.14 15.57
C GLN A 283 13.72 18.18 14.46
N GLU A 284 14.34 19.35 14.61
CA GLU A 284 14.17 20.49 13.68
C GLU A 284 14.51 20.20 12.21
N ASN A 285 15.31 19.16 11.94
CA ASN A 285 15.74 18.77 10.60
C ASN A 285 14.82 17.76 9.90
N TRP A 286 13.66 17.40 10.47
CA TRP A 286 12.78 16.34 9.93
C TRP A 286 12.35 16.57 8.47
N GLN A 287 12.25 17.82 8.00
CA GLN A 287 11.92 18.15 6.61
C GLN A 287 13.00 17.68 5.63
N GLN A 288 14.27 17.60 6.05
CA GLN A 288 15.35 17.07 5.21
C GLN A 288 15.13 15.58 4.92
N SER A 289 14.76 14.81 5.95
CA SER A 289 14.34 13.41 5.78
C SER A 289 13.16 13.29 4.82
N PHE A 290 12.16 14.16 4.92
CA PHE A 290 11.02 14.12 4.01
C PHE A 290 11.41 14.45 2.56
N HIS A 291 12.20 15.49 2.34
CA HIS A 291 12.65 15.85 0.99
C HIS A 291 13.50 14.75 0.36
N ALA A 292 14.35 14.07 1.13
CA ALA A 292 15.13 12.93 0.66
C ALA A 292 14.25 11.70 0.35
N LEU A 293 13.19 11.48 1.13
CA LEU A 293 12.23 10.41 0.91
C LEU A 293 11.38 10.67 -0.34
N SER A 294 10.76 11.84 -0.44
CA SER A 294 9.87 12.21 -1.55
C SER A 294 10.65 12.37 -2.86
N ALA A 295 11.79 13.05 -2.82
CA ALA A 295 12.67 13.30 -3.96
C ALA A 295 11.89 13.67 -5.24
N ASN A 296 10.96 14.63 -5.13
CA ASN A 296 10.05 15.07 -6.20
C ASN A 296 9.17 13.94 -6.77
N GLY A 297 8.67 13.04 -5.92
CA GLY A 297 7.82 11.93 -6.34
C GLY A 297 8.58 10.79 -7.04
N ARG A 298 9.88 10.64 -6.78
CA ARG A 298 10.69 9.55 -7.34
C ARG A 298 10.16 8.19 -6.84
N PRO A 299 10.01 7.18 -7.72
CA PRO A 299 9.68 5.84 -7.28
C PRO A 299 10.84 5.18 -6.53
N PHE A 300 10.53 4.46 -5.47
CA PHE A 300 11.50 3.68 -4.70
C PHE A 300 10.84 2.43 -4.10
N VAL A 301 11.68 1.47 -3.75
CA VAL A 301 11.28 0.29 -2.97
C VAL A 301 11.26 0.67 -1.49
N ALA A 302 10.20 0.33 -0.74
CA ALA A 302 10.13 0.65 0.68
C ALA A 302 11.34 0.06 1.47
N PRO A 303 11.96 0.80 2.40
CA PRO A 303 13.13 0.33 3.16
C PRO A 303 12.94 -1.02 3.86
N ILE A 304 11.73 -1.29 4.34
CA ILE A 304 11.38 -2.55 4.98
C ILE A 304 11.55 -3.75 4.01
N LEU A 305 11.18 -3.57 2.74
CA LEU A 305 11.37 -4.57 1.69
C LEU A 305 12.85 -4.66 1.28
N GLN A 306 13.53 -3.51 1.18
CA GLN A 306 14.97 -3.47 0.86
C GLN A 306 15.84 -4.17 1.90
N THR A 307 15.38 -4.25 3.15
CA THR A 307 16.14 -4.81 4.27
C THR A 307 15.72 -6.24 4.56
N LEU A 308 14.43 -6.50 4.76
CA LEU A 308 13.97 -7.78 5.31
C LEU A 308 13.58 -8.81 4.25
N ILE A 309 13.11 -8.38 3.08
CA ILE A 309 12.36 -9.25 2.16
C ILE A 309 13.12 -9.54 0.86
N LEU A 310 13.40 -8.52 0.06
CA LEU A 310 13.98 -8.70 -1.27
C LEU A 310 15.43 -9.24 -1.23
N PRO A 311 16.27 -8.91 -0.22
CA PRO A 311 17.58 -9.55 -0.05
C PRO A 311 17.54 -11.06 0.24
N GLN A 312 16.38 -11.67 0.50
CA GLN A 312 16.26 -13.12 0.69
C GLN A 312 16.39 -13.89 -0.64
N ALA A 313 16.16 -13.23 -1.77
CA ALA A 313 16.28 -13.82 -3.11
C ALA A 313 16.74 -12.78 -4.15
N PRO A 314 17.92 -12.16 -4.00
CA PRO A 314 18.32 -10.98 -4.78
C PRO A 314 18.38 -11.26 -6.30
N GLN A 315 18.92 -12.42 -6.71
CA GLN A 315 18.94 -12.81 -8.13
C GLN A 315 17.52 -12.95 -8.70
N GLN A 316 16.64 -13.67 -8.00
CA GLN A 316 15.26 -13.87 -8.43
C GLN A 316 14.51 -12.54 -8.54
N VAL A 317 14.72 -11.62 -7.60
CA VAL A 317 14.16 -10.27 -7.67
C VAL A 317 14.70 -9.56 -8.90
N LEU A 318 16.01 -9.52 -9.11
CA LEU A 318 16.59 -8.84 -10.28
C LEU A 318 16.13 -9.45 -11.61
N ASP A 319 15.96 -10.76 -11.70
CA ASP A 319 15.40 -11.45 -12.88
C ASP A 319 13.96 -11.01 -13.15
N TRP A 320 13.13 -10.98 -12.11
CA TRP A 320 11.75 -10.47 -12.19
C TRP A 320 11.71 -9.00 -12.63
N VAL A 321 12.53 -8.13 -12.00
CA VAL A 321 12.58 -6.71 -12.36
C VAL A 321 13.08 -6.51 -13.79
N ASN A 322 14.11 -7.28 -14.22
CA ASN A 322 14.61 -7.25 -15.58
C ASN A 322 13.51 -7.63 -16.58
N LYS A 323 12.74 -8.68 -16.29
CA LYS A 323 11.61 -9.13 -17.10
C LYS A 323 10.51 -8.08 -17.19
N VAL A 324 10.05 -7.54 -16.06
CA VAL A 324 9.05 -6.46 -16.03
C VAL A 324 9.55 -5.21 -16.76
N ALA A 325 10.83 -4.86 -16.63
CA ALA A 325 11.43 -3.71 -17.30
C ALA A 325 11.55 -3.86 -18.82
N THR A 326 11.29 -5.05 -19.39
CA THR A 326 11.16 -5.23 -20.85
C THR A 326 9.83 -4.76 -21.40
N TRP A 327 8.82 -4.58 -20.54
CA TRP A 327 7.50 -4.13 -20.93
C TRP A 327 7.45 -2.63 -21.22
N ASP A 328 6.52 -2.24 -22.08
CA ASP A 328 6.29 -0.85 -22.45
C ASP A 328 5.23 -0.21 -21.54
N PHE A 329 5.65 0.36 -20.42
CA PHE A 329 4.81 1.14 -19.53
C PHE A 329 5.36 2.55 -19.29
N HIS A 330 4.47 3.51 -19.08
CA HIS A 330 4.81 4.92 -18.84
C HIS A 330 4.30 5.44 -17.49
N GLN A 331 3.57 4.60 -16.76
CA GLN A 331 3.03 4.92 -15.45
C GLN A 331 2.84 3.68 -14.60
N ILE A 332 2.95 3.85 -13.28
CA ILE A 332 2.64 2.84 -12.27
C ILE A 332 1.42 3.28 -11.46
N ILE A 333 0.50 2.36 -11.18
CA ILE A 333 -0.50 2.51 -10.12
C ILE A 333 -0.17 1.47 -9.04
N SER A 334 0.44 1.93 -7.95
CA SER A 334 0.71 1.14 -6.75
C SER A 334 -0.56 1.00 -5.90
N CYS A 335 -0.56 0.11 -4.90
CA CYS A 335 -1.68 0.03 -3.94
C CYS A 335 -1.60 1.07 -2.81
N HIS A 336 -0.44 1.73 -2.63
CA HIS A 336 -0.19 2.69 -1.55
C HIS A 336 0.46 3.99 -2.03
N PHE A 337 0.33 5.03 -1.21
CA PHE A 337 0.85 6.38 -1.44
C PHE A 337 0.41 7.00 -2.77
N ASP A 338 1.30 7.62 -3.54
CA ASP A 338 0.96 8.37 -4.74
C ASP A 338 0.65 7.45 -5.93
N ALA A 339 -0.37 7.81 -6.71
CA ALA A 339 -0.64 7.22 -8.02
C ALA A 339 -1.57 8.12 -8.87
N PRO A 340 -1.40 8.12 -10.21
CA PRO A 340 -0.39 7.39 -10.97
C PRO A 340 1.01 7.99 -10.82
N ILE A 341 2.03 7.15 -10.84
CA ILE A 341 3.44 7.54 -10.82
C ILE A 341 3.93 7.54 -12.27
N THR A 342 4.30 8.69 -12.82
CA THR A 342 4.92 8.76 -14.16
C THR A 342 6.35 8.23 -14.10
N VAL A 343 6.62 7.15 -14.84
CA VAL A 343 7.90 6.43 -14.74
C VAL A 343 8.16 5.59 -15.98
N SER A 344 9.43 5.53 -16.39
CA SER A 344 9.90 4.64 -17.45
C SER A 344 10.33 3.26 -16.92
N PRO A 345 10.39 2.22 -17.78
CA PRO A 345 10.91 0.91 -17.37
C PRO A 345 12.34 0.96 -16.84
N ARG A 346 13.16 1.89 -17.36
CA ARG A 346 14.51 2.15 -16.85
C ARG A 346 14.50 2.68 -15.41
N GLN A 347 13.66 3.66 -15.10
CA GLN A 347 13.54 4.22 -13.75
C GLN A 347 12.97 3.20 -12.76
N PHE A 348 12.00 2.38 -13.19
CA PHE A 348 11.52 1.23 -12.44
C PHE A 348 12.69 0.28 -12.10
N ARG A 349 13.49 -0.11 -13.10
CA ARG A 349 14.65 -1.00 -12.89
C ARG A 349 15.69 -0.42 -11.93
N GLN A 350 15.95 0.89 -12.02
CA GLN A 350 16.91 1.60 -11.18
C GLN A 350 16.53 1.57 -9.69
N ALA A 351 15.24 1.53 -9.36
CA ALA A 351 14.77 1.46 -7.97
C ALA A 351 15.24 0.20 -7.23
N PHE A 352 15.68 -0.84 -7.96
CA PHE A 352 16.17 -2.11 -7.42
C PHE A 352 17.71 -2.24 -7.40
N SER A 353 18.43 -1.19 -7.80
CA SER A 353 19.91 -1.20 -7.83
C SER A 353 20.57 -1.46 -6.47
N PHE A 354 19.83 -1.31 -5.36
CA PHE A 354 20.33 -1.62 -4.02
C PHE A 354 20.70 -3.10 -3.82
N LEU A 355 20.21 -4.01 -4.67
CA LEU A 355 20.54 -5.45 -4.67
C LEU A 355 21.85 -5.79 -5.40
N GLU A 356 22.43 -4.84 -6.16
CA GLU A 356 23.65 -5.05 -6.96
C GLU A 356 24.92 -4.72 -6.15
N LYS A 357 26.02 -5.47 -6.37
CA LYS A 357 27.34 -5.15 -5.80
C LYS A 357 27.93 -3.90 -6.43
N GLN A 358 27.75 -3.73 -7.74
CA GLN A 358 28.18 -2.57 -8.52
C GLN A 358 26.99 -2.09 -9.36
N PRO A 359 26.31 -1.00 -8.97
CA PRO A 359 25.17 -0.49 -9.71
C PRO A 359 25.58 -0.20 -11.15
N SER A 360 24.92 -0.86 -12.10
CA SER A 360 25.22 -0.75 -13.55
C SER A 360 24.89 0.62 -14.15
N VAL A 361 24.18 1.47 -13.40
CA VAL A 361 23.77 2.81 -13.81
C VAL A 361 24.32 3.83 -12.81
N SER A 362 25.04 4.84 -13.31
CA SER A 362 25.49 5.99 -12.51
C SER A 362 24.29 6.52 -11.71
N ALA A 363 24.40 6.49 -10.39
CA ALA A 363 23.31 6.78 -9.45
C ALA A 363 22.85 8.24 -9.56
N GLU A 364 21.96 8.53 -10.50
CA GLU A 364 21.08 9.70 -10.44
C GLU A 364 19.96 9.49 -9.40
N SER A 365 19.81 8.27 -8.87
CA SER A 365 18.95 8.01 -7.73
C SER A 365 19.63 8.49 -6.44
N GLN A 366 19.15 9.59 -5.86
CA GLN A 366 19.48 9.92 -4.48
C GLN A 366 19.09 8.73 -3.58
N PRO A 367 20.05 8.08 -2.89
CA PRO A 367 19.73 6.99 -1.99
C PRO A 367 18.89 7.52 -0.83
N LEU A 368 18.06 6.64 -0.25
CA LEU A 368 17.39 6.96 1.01
C LEU A 368 18.44 7.20 2.09
N LEU A 369 18.18 8.13 3.00
CA LEU A 369 19.13 8.48 4.07
C LEU A 369 19.36 7.25 4.96
N GLU A 370 20.63 6.85 5.12
CA GLU A 370 20.98 5.66 5.89
C GLU A 370 20.59 5.77 7.37
N GLU A 371 20.62 7.00 7.91
CA GLU A 371 20.23 7.31 9.29
C GLU A 371 18.75 7.01 9.55
N ASP A 372 17.86 7.29 8.59
CA ASP A 372 16.43 7.02 8.71
C ASP A 372 16.11 5.52 8.59
N CYS A 373 16.97 4.76 7.91
CA CYS A 373 16.88 3.30 7.83
C CYS A 373 17.40 2.57 9.09
N LYS A 374 18.01 3.28 10.04
CA LYS A 374 18.68 2.67 11.20
C LYS A 374 17.76 1.77 12.03
N PHE A 375 16.54 2.22 12.30
CA PHE A 375 15.59 1.44 13.10
C PHE A 375 15.20 0.12 12.42
N ILE A 376 15.05 0.11 11.10
CA ILE A 376 14.72 -1.11 10.33
C ILE A 376 15.90 -2.09 10.36
N LYS A 377 17.14 -1.60 10.27
CA LYS A 377 18.35 -2.43 10.45
C LYS A 377 18.45 -3.00 11.87
N GLU A 378 18.12 -2.21 12.90
CA GLU A 378 18.03 -2.69 14.29
C GLU A 378 16.94 -3.77 14.46
N LEU A 379 15.79 -3.58 13.81
CA LEU A 379 14.69 -4.55 13.79
C LEU A 379 15.14 -5.87 13.16
N GLU A 380 15.78 -5.82 11.99
CA GLU A 380 16.37 -6.99 11.32
C GLU A 380 17.32 -7.74 12.26
N ALA A 381 18.30 -7.04 12.84
CA ALA A 381 19.28 -7.65 13.75
C ALA A 381 18.61 -8.35 14.95
N ASN A 382 17.54 -7.78 15.49
CA ASN A 382 16.76 -8.38 16.57
C ASN A 382 15.98 -9.62 16.09
N LEU A 383 15.35 -9.57 14.92
CA LEU A 383 14.62 -10.71 14.34
C LEU A 383 15.56 -11.88 14.01
N LEU A 384 16.77 -11.59 13.52
CA LEU A 384 17.84 -12.57 13.31
C LEU A 384 18.28 -13.20 14.63
N LYS A 385 18.52 -12.39 15.67
CA LYS A 385 18.88 -12.86 17.01
C LYS A 385 17.81 -13.78 17.62
N GLN A 386 16.53 -13.53 17.31
CA GLN A 386 15.41 -14.34 17.76
C GLN A 386 15.12 -15.57 16.87
N GLY A 387 15.85 -15.77 15.77
CA GLY A 387 15.60 -16.86 14.82
C GLY A 387 14.23 -16.76 14.12
N ILE A 388 13.70 -15.54 13.99
CA ILE A 388 12.45 -15.26 13.27
C ILE A 388 12.73 -14.95 11.81
N ALA A 389 13.79 -14.17 11.53
CA ALA A 389 14.24 -13.84 10.18
C ALA A 389 15.43 -14.71 9.76
N THR A 390 15.65 -14.80 8.45
CA THR A 390 16.84 -15.43 7.84
C THR A 390 17.84 -14.36 7.41
N PRO A 391 19.17 -14.62 7.52
CA PRO A 391 20.18 -13.69 7.04
C PRO A 391 20.01 -13.39 5.54
N PRO A 392 20.22 -12.14 5.10
CA PRO A 392 20.15 -11.79 3.68
C PRO A 392 21.22 -12.55 2.89
N LYS A 393 20.92 -12.86 1.63
CA LYS A 393 21.91 -13.41 0.70
C LYS A 393 22.86 -12.32 0.22
N GLU A 394 24.01 -12.72 -0.31
CA GLU A 394 24.92 -11.76 -0.93
C GLU A 394 24.20 -11.00 -2.07
N LYS A 395 24.50 -9.70 -2.16
CA LYS A 395 24.16 -8.90 -3.34
C LYS A 395 24.72 -9.57 -4.59
N VAL A 396 24.08 -9.36 -5.74
CA VAL A 396 24.51 -9.93 -7.02
C VAL A 396 25.56 -9.05 -7.68
#